data_AF-M2PMF0-F1
#
_entry.id   AF-M2PMF0-F1
#
_cell.length_a   1.000
_cell.length_b   1.000
_cell.length_c   1.000
_cell.angle_alpha   90.00
_cell.angle_beta   90.00
_cell.angle_gamma   90.00
#
_symmetry.space_group_name_H-M   'P 1'
#
loop_
_entity.id
_entity.type
_entity.pdbx_description
1 polymer ?
#
loop_
_entity_poly.entity_id
_entity_poly.type
_entity_poly.pdbx_seq_one_letter_code
_entity_poly.pdbx_strand_id
1 'polypeptide(L)'
;MRTEAEQIVTLRLLKGFALLVGDDRVALSSSAQRLLAFLALQDRPQPRTFVARTLWPEAPTTRANANLRSSLWRASRTGHHVIDASVHEMALVDNITVDIHDAVTHAHRLLDESCRCDDILNRQTRDDLSADLLPEWSDNEWVLIEQEQYHQLRLYALEAMAKRLTTAGRYGEAVAAGLAAVHAEPLRESAHQALIDAHLAAGNRAAAQHQYLQCRRTLLEELGLEPSEALRHLLPYMTSR
;
A
#
# COMPACT_ATOMS: atom_id res chain seq x y z
N MET A 1 28.15 -26.05 17.92
CA MET A 1 26.70 -25.75 17.95
C MET A 1 26.53 -24.25 17.84
N ARG A 2 26.31 -23.76 16.61
CA ARG A 2 25.90 -22.37 16.39
C ARG A 2 24.45 -22.31 16.88
N THR A 3 24.17 -21.47 17.86
CA THR A 3 22.81 -21.08 18.22
C THR A 3 22.17 -20.57 16.92
N GLU A 4 21.22 -21.31 16.36
CA GLU A 4 20.40 -20.84 15.25
C GLU A 4 19.60 -19.66 15.80
N ALA A 5 20.16 -18.46 15.69
CA ALA A 5 19.38 -17.25 15.79
C ALA A 5 18.26 -17.40 14.76
N GLU A 6 17.02 -17.44 15.23
CA GLU A 6 15.82 -17.58 14.41
C GLU A 6 15.90 -16.49 13.34
N GLN A 7 16.25 -16.88 12.11
CA GLN A 7 16.51 -15.91 11.05
C GLN A 7 15.18 -15.27 10.68
N ILE A 8 15.08 -13.96 10.89
CA ILE A 8 13.88 -13.19 10.54
C ILE A 8 13.69 -13.29 9.03
N VAL A 9 12.51 -13.74 8.62
CA VAL A 9 12.12 -13.81 7.21
C VAL A 9 11.19 -12.64 6.92
N THR A 10 11.57 -11.82 5.95
CA THR A 10 10.78 -10.66 5.54
C THR A 10 10.36 -10.78 4.09
N LEU A 11 9.07 -10.63 3.84
CA LEU A 11 8.50 -10.52 2.52
C LEU A 11 8.15 -9.05 2.24
N ARG A 12 8.71 -8.51 1.16
CA ARG A 12 8.38 -7.17 0.68
C ARG A 12 7.53 -7.27 -0.57
N LEU A 13 6.39 -6.57 -0.55
CA LEU A 13 5.46 -6.44 -1.66
C LEU A 13 5.27 -4.97 -2.05
N LEU A 14 5.58 -4.03 -1.15
CA LEU A 14 5.58 -2.61 -1.45
C LEU A 14 6.83 -2.25 -2.28
N LYS A 15 6.65 -1.44 -3.33
CA LYS A 15 7.66 -1.06 -4.36
C LYS A 15 8.10 -2.22 -5.27
N GLY A 16 7.94 -3.46 -4.85
CA GLY A 16 8.27 -4.65 -5.63
C GLY A 16 8.45 -5.89 -4.77
N PHE A 17 8.52 -7.06 -5.42
CA PHE A 17 8.68 -8.33 -4.71
C PHE A 17 10.13 -8.54 -4.23
N ALA A 18 10.30 -8.83 -2.94
CA ALA A 18 11.55 -9.39 -2.42
C ALA A 18 11.30 -10.32 -1.23
N LEU A 19 11.98 -11.46 -1.21
CA LEU A 19 12.07 -12.33 -0.03
C LEU A 19 13.47 -12.17 0.59
N LEU A 20 13.52 -11.83 1.86
CA LEU A 20 14.74 -11.62 2.64
C LEU A 20 14.80 -12.61 3.79
N VAL A 21 15.99 -13.15 4.04
CA VAL A 21 16.27 -13.96 5.23
C VAL A 21 17.48 -13.32 5.93
N GLY A 22 17.23 -12.68 7.06
CA GLY A 22 18.15 -11.66 7.56
C GLY A 22 18.31 -10.54 6.51
N ASP A 23 19.54 -10.28 6.09
CA ASP A 23 19.86 -9.27 5.07
C ASP A 23 19.97 -9.85 3.64
N ASP A 24 19.91 -11.17 3.50
CA ASP A 24 20.16 -11.85 2.22
C ASP A 24 18.88 -12.00 1.39
N ARG A 25 18.96 -11.61 0.11
CA ARG A 25 17.87 -11.81 -0.87
C ARG A 25 17.81 -13.26 -1.33
N VAL A 26 16.67 -13.90 -1.16
CA VAL A 26 16.39 -15.25 -1.63
C VAL A 26 15.82 -15.21 -3.05
N ALA A 27 16.54 -15.80 -4.00
CA ALA A 27 16.09 -15.87 -5.39
C ALA A 27 14.95 -16.90 -5.56
N LEU A 28 13.82 -16.44 -6.09
CA LEU A 28 12.63 -17.26 -6.37
C LEU A 28 12.24 -17.18 -7.84
N SER A 29 11.75 -18.29 -8.40
CA SER A 29 11.11 -18.27 -9.72
C SER A 29 9.82 -17.44 -9.69
N SER A 30 9.47 -16.77 -10.79
CA SER A 30 8.25 -15.94 -10.90
C SER A 30 6.97 -16.66 -10.43
N SER A 31 6.85 -17.96 -10.71
CA SER A 31 5.70 -18.77 -10.28
C SER A 31 5.64 -19.00 -8.76
N ALA A 32 6.78 -19.07 -8.10
CA ALA A 32 6.88 -19.13 -6.64
C ALA A 32 6.66 -17.75 -6.01
N GLN A 33 7.21 -16.69 -6.61
CA GLN A 33 6.94 -15.31 -6.17
C GLN A 33 5.43 -15.02 -6.17
N ARG A 34 4.73 -15.36 -7.26
CA ARG A 34 3.28 -15.19 -7.36
C ARG A 34 2.50 -15.95 -6.28
N LEU A 35 2.93 -17.17 -5.98
CA LEU A 35 2.33 -17.96 -4.91
C LEU A 35 2.52 -17.30 -3.54
N LEU A 36 3.74 -16.86 -3.21
CA LEU A 36 4.02 -16.20 -1.93
C LEU A 36 3.28 -14.87 -1.81
N ALA A 37 3.33 -14.03 -2.84
CA ALA A 37 2.64 -12.74 -2.87
C ALA A 37 1.12 -12.92 -2.71
N PHE A 38 0.54 -13.89 -3.44
CA PHE A 38 -0.88 -14.19 -3.31
C PHE A 38 -1.23 -14.58 -1.87
N LEU A 39 -0.54 -15.58 -1.30
CA LEU A 39 -0.81 -16.05 0.06
C LEU A 39 -0.59 -14.96 1.13
N ALA A 40 0.40 -14.08 0.93
CA ALA A 40 0.66 -12.96 1.81
C ALA A 40 -0.45 -11.90 1.78
N LEU A 41 -1.23 -11.82 0.72
CA LEU A 41 -2.36 -10.88 0.62
C LEU A 41 -3.69 -11.50 1.12
N GLN A 42 -3.66 -12.70 1.71
CA GLN A 42 -4.85 -13.37 2.23
C GLN A 42 -4.85 -13.36 3.75
N ASP A 43 -5.98 -12.97 4.35
CA ASP A 43 -6.16 -12.97 5.80
C ASP A 43 -6.36 -14.38 6.40
N ARG A 44 -6.53 -15.40 5.56
CA ARG A 44 -6.88 -16.77 5.96
C ARG A 44 -6.21 -17.80 5.06
N PRO A 45 -6.01 -19.04 5.57
CA PRO A 45 -5.63 -20.17 4.75
C PRO A 45 -6.59 -20.34 3.56
N GLN A 46 -6.02 -20.60 2.38
CA GLN A 46 -6.76 -20.71 1.14
C GLN A 46 -6.78 -22.13 0.59
N PRO A 47 -7.92 -22.62 0.06
CA PRO A 47 -7.98 -23.92 -0.59
C PRO A 47 -7.02 -24.02 -1.78
N ARG A 48 -6.28 -25.12 -1.90
CA ARG A 48 -5.30 -25.34 -2.99
C ARG A 48 -5.93 -25.17 -4.39
N THR A 49 -7.16 -25.63 -4.54
CA THR A 49 -7.90 -25.54 -5.81
C THR A 49 -8.25 -24.09 -6.16
N PHE A 50 -8.53 -23.26 -5.15
CA PHE A 50 -8.75 -21.82 -5.34
C PHE A 50 -7.45 -21.14 -5.75
N VAL A 51 -6.36 -21.34 -5.00
CA VAL A 51 -5.04 -20.77 -5.32
C VAL A 51 -4.60 -21.12 -6.74
N ALA A 52 -4.75 -22.39 -7.14
CA ALA A 52 -4.38 -22.84 -8.48
C ALA A 52 -5.18 -22.12 -9.57
N ARG A 53 -6.49 -21.94 -9.38
CA ARG A 53 -7.36 -21.26 -10.35
C ARG A 53 -7.04 -19.77 -10.44
N THR A 54 -6.77 -19.11 -9.31
CA THR A 54 -6.47 -17.67 -9.29
C THR A 54 -5.12 -17.35 -9.92
N LEU A 55 -4.10 -18.17 -9.69
CA LEU A 55 -2.75 -17.92 -10.22
C LEU A 55 -2.56 -18.34 -11.68
N TRP A 56 -3.40 -19.26 -12.19
CA TRP A 56 -3.37 -19.75 -13.56
C TRP A 56 -4.78 -19.84 -14.17
N PRO A 57 -5.49 -18.71 -14.33
CA PRO A 57 -6.88 -18.71 -14.81
C PRO A 57 -7.03 -19.30 -16.21
N GLU A 58 -6.04 -19.08 -17.08
CA GLU A 58 -6.03 -19.58 -18.46
C GLU A 58 -5.75 -21.09 -18.60
N ALA A 59 -5.34 -21.77 -17.51
CA ALA A 59 -4.98 -23.18 -17.56
C ALA A 59 -6.16 -24.08 -17.16
N PRO A 60 -6.38 -25.22 -17.85
CA PRO A 60 -7.31 -26.24 -17.37
C PRO A 60 -6.97 -26.69 -15.95
N THR A 61 -7.97 -27.04 -15.14
CA THR A 61 -7.82 -27.36 -13.71
C THR A 61 -6.68 -28.33 -13.39
N THR A 62 -6.51 -29.39 -14.19
CA THR A 62 -5.43 -30.37 -14.01
C THR A 62 -4.05 -29.75 -14.17
N ARG A 63 -3.87 -28.86 -15.16
CA ARG A 63 -2.63 -28.14 -15.42
C ARG A 63 -2.38 -27.03 -14.39
N ALA A 64 -3.43 -26.31 -13.97
CA ALA A 64 -3.34 -25.33 -12.89
C ALA A 64 -2.83 -25.98 -11.58
N ASN A 65 -3.38 -27.15 -11.21
CA ASN A 65 -2.92 -27.91 -10.04
C ASN A 65 -1.48 -28.41 -10.19
N ALA A 66 -1.07 -28.84 -11.39
CA ALA A 66 0.31 -29.25 -11.66
C ALA A 66 1.29 -28.06 -11.57
N ASN A 67 0.88 -26.88 -12.05
CA ASN A 67 1.64 -25.64 -11.91
C ASN A 67 1.78 -25.25 -10.44
N LEU A 68 0.69 -25.27 -9.65
CA LEU A 68 0.72 -25.00 -8.21
C LEU A 68 1.71 -25.90 -7.48
N ARG A 69 1.63 -27.21 -7.72
CA ARG A 69 2.58 -28.19 -7.15
C ARG A 69 4.03 -27.85 -7.50
N SER A 70 4.28 -27.48 -8.76
CA SER A 70 5.63 -27.13 -9.22
C SER A 70 6.13 -25.84 -8.58
N SER A 71 5.27 -24.83 -8.40
CA SER A 71 5.60 -23.58 -7.71
C SER A 71 5.89 -23.81 -6.24
N LEU A 72 5.06 -24.61 -5.56
CA LEU A 72 5.25 -25.00 -4.16
C LEU A 72 6.58 -25.75 -3.96
N TRP A 73 6.87 -26.71 -4.84
CA TRP A 73 8.15 -27.45 -4.80
C TRP A 73 9.36 -26.55 -5.04
N ARG A 74 9.28 -25.56 -5.93
CA ARG A 74 10.36 -24.59 -6.12
C ARG A 74 10.54 -23.67 -4.91
N ALA A 75 9.44 -23.25 -4.29
CA ALA A 75 9.47 -22.43 -3.07
C ALA A 75 10.13 -23.20 -1.92
N SER A 76 9.80 -24.47 -1.72
CA SER A 76 10.41 -25.29 -0.66
C SER A 76 11.89 -25.58 -0.90
N ARG A 77 12.35 -25.56 -2.16
CA ARG A 77 13.78 -25.76 -2.50
C ARG A 77 14.68 -24.59 -2.09
N THR A 78 14.13 -23.47 -1.64
CA THR A 78 14.94 -22.38 -1.08
C THR A 78 15.63 -22.75 0.23
N GLY A 79 15.17 -23.82 0.90
CA GLY A 79 15.67 -24.20 2.22
C GLY A 79 15.01 -23.40 3.36
N HIS A 80 14.09 -22.49 3.03
CA HIS A 80 13.33 -21.71 4.01
C HIS A 80 11.87 -22.16 4.04
N HIS A 81 11.35 -22.41 5.23
CA HIS A 81 9.96 -22.79 5.43
C HIS A 81 9.07 -21.55 5.40
N VAL A 82 8.53 -21.24 4.22
CA VAL A 82 7.77 -19.99 3.97
C VAL A 82 6.28 -20.18 3.70
N ILE A 83 5.85 -21.41 3.44
CA ILE A 83 4.44 -21.74 3.17
C ILE A 83 4.06 -22.90 4.07
N ASP A 84 3.01 -22.74 4.87
CA ASP A 84 2.33 -23.87 5.50
C ASP A 84 1.31 -24.42 4.48
N ALA A 85 1.49 -25.68 4.11
CA ALA A 85 0.66 -26.35 3.12
C ALA A 85 0.16 -27.68 3.65
N SER A 86 -1.16 -27.77 3.82
CA SER A 86 -1.85 -29.03 4.07
C SER A 86 -2.32 -29.67 2.76
N VAL A 87 -3.03 -30.80 2.89
CA VAL A 87 -3.66 -31.50 1.76
C VAL A 87 -4.74 -30.63 1.11
N HIS A 88 -5.40 -29.75 1.86
CA HIS A 88 -6.56 -29.00 1.39
C HIS A 88 -6.29 -27.50 1.26
N GLU A 89 -5.47 -26.94 2.14
CA GLU A 89 -5.29 -25.50 2.29
C GLU A 89 -3.81 -25.11 2.31
N MET A 90 -3.55 -23.83 2.05
CA MET A 90 -2.23 -23.23 2.04
C MET A 90 -2.29 -21.83 2.64
N ALA A 91 -1.29 -21.48 3.43
CA ALA A 91 -1.10 -20.16 4.00
C ALA A 91 0.39 -19.77 3.96
N LEU A 92 0.66 -18.48 4.08
CA LEU A 92 1.99 -18.03 4.46
C LEU A 92 2.25 -18.43 5.92
N VAL A 93 3.50 -18.72 6.29
CA VAL A 93 3.82 -19.03 7.69
C VAL A 93 3.76 -17.76 8.53
N ASP A 94 3.18 -17.86 9.74
CA ASP A 94 2.90 -16.73 10.63
C ASP A 94 4.13 -15.94 11.10
N ASN A 95 5.33 -16.52 11.04
CA ASN A 95 6.56 -15.87 11.49
C ASN A 95 7.24 -15.03 10.39
N ILE A 96 6.59 -14.84 9.25
CA ILE A 96 7.07 -13.98 8.16
C ILE A 96 6.51 -12.58 8.35
N THR A 97 7.40 -11.60 8.50
CA THR A 97 7.01 -10.19 8.46
C THR A 97 6.69 -9.80 7.02
N VAL A 98 5.51 -9.24 6.76
CA VAL A 98 5.11 -8.74 5.45
C VAL A 98 4.88 -7.24 5.52
N ASP A 99 5.62 -6.47 4.73
CA ASP A 99 5.60 -5.00 4.79
C ASP A 99 4.19 -4.38 4.59
N ILE A 100 3.38 -4.97 3.71
CA ILE A 100 2.01 -4.48 3.51
C ILE A 100 1.07 -4.76 4.69
N HIS A 101 1.32 -5.80 5.50
CA HIS A 101 0.51 -6.04 6.71
C HIS A 101 0.70 -4.91 7.71
N ASP A 102 1.93 -4.45 7.88
CA ASP A 102 2.24 -3.30 8.74
C ASP A 102 1.61 -2.01 8.17
N ALA A 103 1.71 -1.79 6.86
CA ALA A 103 1.12 -0.63 6.19
C ALA A 103 -0.42 -0.61 6.33
N VAL A 104 -1.09 -1.74 6.13
CA VAL A 104 -2.55 -1.88 6.30
C VAL A 104 -2.96 -1.67 7.76
N THR A 105 -2.20 -2.24 8.71
CA THR A 105 -2.43 -2.05 10.14
C THR A 105 -2.32 -0.57 10.53
N HIS A 106 -1.26 0.11 10.07
CA HIS A 106 -1.09 1.54 10.31
C HIS A 106 -2.17 2.38 9.64
N ALA A 107 -2.59 2.03 8.41
CA ALA A 107 -3.68 2.69 7.71
C ALA A 107 -4.98 2.64 8.52
N HIS A 108 -5.38 1.45 8.99
CA HIS A 108 -6.59 1.31 9.81
C HIS A 108 -6.50 2.10 11.12
N ARG A 109 -5.34 2.10 11.79
CA ARG A 109 -5.13 2.91 13.02
C ARG A 109 -5.20 4.41 12.76
N LEU A 110 -4.73 4.88 11.60
CA LEU A 110 -4.83 6.29 11.20
C LEU A 110 -6.28 6.70 10.90
N LEU A 111 -7.07 5.79 10.34
CA LEU A 111 -8.48 6.03 9.99
C LEU A 111 -9.40 5.97 11.21
N ASP A 112 -9.04 5.22 12.24
CA ASP A 112 -9.80 5.18 13.49
C ASP A 112 -9.52 6.41 14.36
N GLU A 113 -10.40 7.41 14.31
CA GLU A 113 -10.31 8.66 15.10
C GLU A 113 -10.26 8.42 16.63
N SER A 114 -10.74 7.26 17.11
CA SER A 114 -10.68 6.91 18.53
C SER A 114 -9.31 6.40 18.98
N CYS A 115 -8.49 5.91 18.04
CA CYS A 115 -7.18 5.36 18.33
C CYS A 115 -6.09 6.44 18.45
N ARG A 116 -5.23 6.28 19.46
CA ARG A 116 -3.96 7.01 19.52
C ARG A 116 -2.99 6.46 18.46
N CYS A 117 -2.30 7.37 17.80
CA CYS A 117 -1.41 7.06 16.68
C CYS A 117 -0.09 7.84 16.71
N ASP A 118 0.23 8.50 17.83
CA ASP A 118 1.45 9.32 17.97
C ASP A 118 2.73 8.52 17.62
N ASP A 119 2.74 7.22 17.90
CA ASP A 119 3.80 6.26 17.60
C ASP A 119 3.99 6.01 16.10
N ILE A 120 2.91 6.03 15.32
CA ILE A 120 2.90 5.75 13.88
C ILE A 120 2.89 7.02 13.02
N LEU A 121 2.73 8.20 13.61
CA LEU A 121 2.88 9.49 12.93
C LEU A 121 4.37 9.79 12.69
N ASN A 122 5.03 9.00 11.84
CA ASN A 122 6.46 9.10 11.57
C ASN A 122 6.76 8.93 10.06
N ARG A 123 8.03 9.18 9.68
CA ARG A 123 8.48 9.09 8.30
C ARG A 123 8.29 7.70 7.68
N GLN A 124 8.57 6.64 8.44
CA GLN A 124 8.53 5.27 7.92
C GLN A 124 7.11 4.89 7.50
N THR A 125 6.12 5.13 8.37
CA THR A 125 4.70 4.88 8.06
C THR A 125 4.26 5.61 6.80
N ARG A 126 4.65 6.88 6.65
CA ARG A 126 4.34 7.65 5.44
C ARG A 126 5.00 7.02 4.21
N ASP A 127 6.27 6.66 4.30
CA ASP A 127 7.02 6.11 3.16
C ASP A 127 6.48 4.74 2.72
N ASP A 128 5.94 3.94 3.64
CA ASP A 128 5.26 2.67 3.35
C ASP A 128 3.89 2.90 2.71
N LEU A 129 3.08 3.82 3.25
CA LEU A 129 1.79 4.21 2.66
C LEU A 129 1.93 4.92 1.31
N SER A 130 3.08 5.52 1.03
CA SER A 130 3.37 6.16 -0.26
C SER A 130 3.80 5.15 -1.34
N ALA A 131 4.09 3.90 -0.97
CA ALA A 131 4.59 2.89 -1.90
C ALA A 131 3.45 2.16 -2.61
N ASP A 132 3.62 1.87 -3.90
CA ASP A 132 2.70 1.02 -4.66
C ASP A 132 2.90 -0.46 -4.32
N LEU A 133 1.80 -1.21 -4.29
CA LEU A 133 1.83 -2.67 -4.14
C LEU A 133 2.23 -3.30 -5.48
N LEU A 134 3.37 -3.98 -5.55
CA LEU A 134 3.84 -4.74 -6.71
C LEU A 134 3.62 -4.03 -8.07
N PRO A 135 4.11 -2.79 -8.28
CA PRO A 135 3.76 -1.97 -9.44
C PRO A 135 4.08 -2.63 -10.80
N GLU A 136 5.08 -3.50 -10.85
CA GLU A 136 5.51 -4.20 -12.07
C GLU A 136 4.62 -5.41 -12.44
N TRP A 137 3.57 -5.72 -11.66
CA TRP A 137 2.78 -6.95 -11.78
C TRP A 137 1.40 -6.77 -12.42
N SER A 138 1.20 -5.67 -13.16
CA SER A 138 -0.07 -5.31 -13.82
C SER A 138 -0.64 -6.39 -14.75
N ASP A 139 0.19 -7.30 -15.26
CA ASP A 139 -0.23 -8.43 -16.11
C ASP A 139 -0.96 -9.54 -15.34
N ASN A 140 -1.05 -9.46 -14.01
CA ASN A 140 -1.72 -10.46 -13.17
C ASN A 140 -3.07 -9.90 -12.69
N GLU A 141 -4.17 -10.37 -13.27
CA GLU A 141 -5.52 -9.84 -12.99
C GLU A 141 -5.88 -9.81 -11.49
N TRP A 142 -5.50 -10.84 -10.73
CA TRP A 142 -5.77 -10.89 -9.29
C TRP A 142 -5.02 -9.80 -8.51
N VAL A 143 -3.84 -9.39 -8.98
CA VAL A 143 -3.04 -8.34 -8.32
C VAL A 143 -3.69 -6.97 -8.50
N LEU A 144 -4.31 -6.72 -9.64
CA LEU A 144 -5.00 -5.44 -9.91
C LEU A 144 -6.08 -5.15 -8.87
N ILE A 145 -6.80 -6.18 -8.44
CA ILE A 145 -7.84 -6.07 -7.40
C ILE A 145 -7.20 -5.68 -6.05
N GLU A 146 -6.11 -6.35 -5.66
CA GLU A 146 -5.40 -6.07 -4.41
C GLU A 146 -4.71 -4.69 -4.44
N GLN A 147 -4.16 -4.30 -5.59
CA GLN A 147 -3.57 -2.98 -5.82
C GLN A 147 -4.60 -1.87 -5.64
N GLU A 148 -5.78 -2.00 -6.25
CA GLU A 148 -6.83 -0.99 -6.14
C GLU A 148 -7.36 -0.87 -4.71
N GLN A 149 -7.57 -2.00 -4.03
CA GLN A 149 -7.99 -2.01 -2.62
C GLN A 149 -6.97 -1.29 -1.72
N TYR A 150 -5.69 -1.64 -1.85
CA TYR A 150 -4.64 -0.98 -1.09
C TYR A 150 -4.47 0.49 -1.49
N HIS A 151 -4.61 0.82 -2.77
CA HIS A 151 -4.54 2.18 -3.28
C HIS A 151 -5.61 3.08 -2.66
N GLN A 152 -6.86 2.63 -2.58
CA GLN A 152 -7.91 3.39 -1.90
C GLN A 152 -7.61 3.53 -0.40
N LEU A 153 -7.22 2.44 0.28
CA LEU A 153 -6.93 2.46 1.71
C LEU A 153 -5.81 3.45 2.07
N ARG A 154 -4.68 3.40 1.33
CA ARG A 154 -3.51 4.25 1.62
C ARG A 154 -3.80 5.73 1.38
N LEU A 155 -4.64 6.08 0.40
CA LEU A 155 -5.02 7.47 0.14
C LEU A 155 -5.77 8.06 1.33
N TYR A 156 -6.82 7.39 1.81
CA TYR A 156 -7.54 7.82 3.01
C TYR A 156 -6.60 7.89 4.23
N ALA A 157 -5.69 6.93 4.37
CA ALA A 157 -4.75 6.91 5.49
C ALA A 157 -3.76 8.08 5.45
N LEU A 158 -3.21 8.44 4.28
CA LEU A 158 -2.31 9.59 4.10
C LEU A 158 -3.04 10.92 4.37
N GLU A 159 -4.29 11.06 3.93
CA GLU A 159 -5.15 12.20 4.25
C GLU A 159 -5.40 12.33 5.76
N ALA A 160 -5.73 11.21 6.42
CA ALA A 160 -5.91 11.17 7.86
C ALA A 160 -4.60 11.49 8.62
N MET A 161 -3.46 10.99 8.14
CA MET A 161 -2.14 11.31 8.67
C MET A 161 -1.84 12.81 8.57
N ALA A 162 -2.11 13.43 7.41
CA ALA A 162 -1.95 14.87 7.21
C ALA A 162 -2.82 15.69 8.17
N LYS A 163 -4.10 15.31 8.32
CA LYS A 163 -5.05 15.94 9.26
C LYS A 163 -4.54 15.86 10.70
N ARG A 164 -4.14 14.67 11.15
CA ARG A 164 -3.65 14.44 12.53
C ARG A 164 -2.35 15.18 12.82
N LEU A 165 -1.39 15.17 11.90
CA LEU A 165 -0.15 15.94 12.02
C LEU A 165 -0.42 17.45 12.07
N THR A 166 -1.40 17.93 11.31
CA THR A 166 -1.85 19.33 11.34
C THR A 166 -2.41 19.70 12.72
N THR A 167 -3.29 18.87 13.28
CA THR A 167 -3.83 19.05 14.64
C THR A 167 -2.73 19.02 15.71
N ALA A 168 -1.70 18.20 15.51
CA ALA A 168 -0.54 18.12 16.41
C ALA A 168 0.48 19.26 16.24
N GLY A 169 0.25 20.21 15.32
CA GLY A 169 1.19 21.31 15.04
C GLY A 169 2.45 20.89 14.28
N ARG A 170 2.52 19.65 13.78
CA ARG A 170 3.66 19.09 13.05
C ARG A 170 3.55 19.38 11.56
N TYR A 171 3.47 20.67 11.22
CA TYR A 171 3.06 21.14 9.89
C TYR A 171 3.93 20.63 8.73
N GLY A 172 5.26 20.58 8.90
CA GLY A 172 6.15 20.10 7.83
C GLY A 172 5.90 18.64 7.47
N GLU A 173 5.57 17.81 8.45
CA GLU A 173 5.23 16.40 8.24
C GLU A 173 3.82 16.26 7.68
N ALA A 174 2.87 17.09 8.11
CA ALA A 174 1.52 17.14 7.56
C ALA A 174 1.54 17.45 6.05
N VAL A 175 2.31 18.46 5.66
CA VAL A 175 2.53 18.82 4.25
C VAL A 175 3.14 17.64 3.48
N ALA A 176 4.12 16.94 4.05
CA ALA A 176 4.73 15.79 3.40
C ALA A 176 3.75 14.61 3.21
N ALA A 177 2.84 14.37 4.17
CA ALA A 177 1.79 13.37 4.03
C ALA A 177 0.74 13.78 2.98
N GLY A 178 0.33 15.05 2.96
CA GLY A 178 -0.58 15.57 1.93
C GLY A 178 0.02 15.52 0.52
N LEU A 179 1.31 15.84 0.37
CA LEU A 179 2.03 15.69 -0.90
C LEU A 179 2.08 14.24 -1.37
N ALA A 180 2.30 13.29 -0.45
CA ALA A 180 2.26 11.86 -0.78
C ALA A 180 0.87 11.43 -1.29
N ALA A 181 -0.21 11.91 -0.66
CA ALA A 181 -1.57 11.63 -1.12
C ALA A 181 -1.85 12.20 -2.52
N VAL A 182 -1.47 13.46 -2.77
CA VAL A 182 -1.64 14.11 -4.08
C VAL A 182 -0.79 13.44 -5.16
N HIS A 183 0.43 13.00 -4.83
CA HIS A 183 1.27 12.28 -5.78
C HIS A 183 0.69 10.93 -6.16
N ALA A 184 0.09 10.23 -5.19
CA ALA A 184 -0.54 8.93 -5.42
C ALA A 184 -1.82 9.04 -6.27
N GLU A 185 -2.63 10.09 -6.08
CA GLU A 185 -3.82 10.35 -6.90
C GLU A 185 -4.03 11.85 -7.13
N PRO A 186 -3.49 12.41 -8.23
CA PRO A 186 -3.59 13.85 -8.54
C PRO A 186 -5.02 14.34 -8.84
N LEU A 187 -5.97 13.44 -9.15
CA LEU A 187 -7.36 13.83 -9.44
C LEU A 187 -8.23 13.84 -8.18
N ARG A 188 -7.68 13.45 -7.02
CA ARG A 188 -8.44 13.34 -5.78
C ARG A 188 -8.45 14.67 -5.02
N GLU A 189 -9.58 15.38 -5.12
CA GLU A 189 -9.80 16.66 -4.44
C GLU A 189 -9.54 16.63 -2.94
N SER A 190 -9.91 15.55 -2.24
CA SER A 190 -9.70 15.41 -0.79
C SER A 190 -8.22 15.40 -0.39
N ALA A 191 -7.35 14.87 -1.26
CA ALA A 191 -5.90 14.88 -1.03
C ALA A 191 -5.35 16.30 -1.19
N HIS A 192 -5.81 17.03 -2.20
CA HIS A 192 -5.50 18.45 -2.37
C HIS A 192 -6.00 19.28 -1.19
N GLN A 193 -7.22 19.03 -0.71
CA GLN A 193 -7.78 19.67 0.48
C GLN A 193 -6.91 19.44 1.72
N ALA A 194 -6.53 18.20 2.01
CA ALA A 194 -5.70 17.89 3.18
C ALA A 194 -4.35 18.63 3.15
N LEU A 195 -3.74 18.76 1.95
CA LEU A 195 -2.51 19.51 1.75
C LEU A 195 -2.71 21.04 1.88
N ILE A 196 -3.81 21.57 1.35
CA ILE A 196 -4.18 22.99 1.48
C ILE A 196 -4.40 23.34 2.96
N ASP A 197 -5.15 22.52 3.69
CA ASP A 197 -5.40 22.71 5.12
C ASP A 197 -4.10 22.69 5.93
N ALA A 198 -3.18 21.76 5.63
CA ALA A 198 -1.86 21.70 6.25
C ALA A 198 -1.04 22.98 5.97
N HIS A 199 -1.06 23.50 4.74
CA HIS A 199 -0.40 24.76 4.40
C HIS A 199 -1.02 25.97 5.11
N LEU A 200 -2.35 26.04 5.18
CA LEU A 200 -3.06 27.13 5.87
C LEU A 200 -2.77 27.12 7.36
N ALA A 201 -2.78 25.95 8.00
CA ALA A 201 -2.43 25.78 9.41
C ALA A 201 -0.97 26.16 9.70
N ALA A 202 -0.07 25.91 8.75
CA ALA A 202 1.32 26.36 8.81
C ALA A 202 1.52 27.87 8.57
N GLY A 203 0.46 28.62 8.22
CA GLY A 203 0.52 30.03 7.84
C GLY A 203 0.97 30.29 6.39
N ASN A 204 1.18 29.24 5.60
CA ASN A 204 1.72 29.31 4.24
C ASN A 204 0.63 29.56 3.18
N ARG A 205 -0.06 30.71 3.26
CA ARG A 205 -1.20 31.03 2.37
C ARG A 205 -0.87 30.98 0.88
N ALA A 206 0.32 31.43 0.48
CA ALA A 206 0.75 31.38 -0.91
C ALA A 206 0.88 29.94 -1.43
N ALA A 207 1.40 29.02 -0.61
CA ALA A 207 1.52 27.60 -0.96
C ALA A 207 0.13 26.94 -1.06
N ALA A 208 -0.77 27.24 -0.12
CA ALA A 208 -2.16 26.79 -0.19
C ALA A 208 -2.87 27.25 -1.49
N GLN A 209 -2.70 28.52 -1.86
CA GLN A 209 -3.26 29.05 -3.11
C GLN A 209 -2.65 28.37 -4.34
N HIS A 210 -1.33 28.17 -4.37
CA HIS A 210 -0.67 27.47 -5.46
C HIS A 210 -1.22 26.04 -5.61
N GLN A 211 -1.40 25.32 -4.51
CA GLN A 211 -1.92 23.96 -4.54
C GLN A 211 -3.36 23.89 -5.06
N TYR A 212 -4.21 24.85 -4.70
CA TYR A 212 -5.57 24.95 -5.25
C TYR A 212 -5.55 25.19 -6.76
N LEU A 213 -4.72 26.12 -7.24
CA LEU A 213 -4.59 26.41 -8.66
C LEU A 213 -4.07 25.20 -9.44
N GLN A 214 -3.14 24.44 -8.86
CA GLN A 214 -2.67 23.18 -9.43
C GLN A 214 -3.80 22.15 -9.52
N CYS A 215 -4.58 21.96 -8.44
CA CYS A 215 -5.75 21.08 -8.43
C CYS A 215 -6.73 21.45 -9.54
N ARG A 216 -7.12 22.73 -9.60
CA ARG A 216 -8.04 23.25 -10.62
C ARG A 216 -7.54 22.97 -12.03
N ARG A 217 -6.25 23.23 -12.29
CA ARG A 217 -5.65 22.97 -13.60
C ARG A 217 -5.74 21.48 -13.95
N THR A 218 -5.32 20.60 -13.04
CA THR A 218 -5.35 19.15 -13.27
C THR A 218 -6.76 18.62 -13.50
N LEU A 219 -7.76 19.04 -12.73
CA LEU A 219 -9.16 18.64 -12.93
C LEU A 219 -9.75 19.13 -14.27
N LEU A 220 -9.41 20.37 -14.66
CA LEU A 220 -9.86 20.92 -15.94
C LEU A 220 -9.20 20.22 -17.12
N GLU A 221 -7.90 19.95 -17.04
CA GLU A 221 -7.13 19.32 -18.13
C GLU A 221 -7.53 17.85 -18.33
N GLU A 222 -7.69 17.08 -17.25
CA GLU A 222 -7.94 15.64 -17.33
C GLU A 222 -9.43 15.27 -17.38
N LEU A 223 -10.29 16.03 -16.71
CA LEU A 223 -11.72 15.69 -16.56
C LEU A 223 -12.67 16.77 -17.13
N GLY A 224 -12.18 17.96 -17.46
CA GLY A 224 -13.03 19.08 -17.87
C GLY A 224 -13.92 19.61 -16.74
N LEU A 225 -13.56 19.35 -15.47
CA LEU A 225 -14.34 19.71 -14.29
C LEU A 225 -13.71 20.85 -13.50
N GLU A 226 -14.54 21.70 -12.90
CA GLU A 226 -14.12 22.68 -11.90
C GLU A 226 -14.07 22.04 -10.50
N PRO A 227 -13.19 22.51 -9.60
CA PRO A 227 -13.17 22.10 -8.21
C PRO A 227 -14.53 22.20 -7.52
N SER A 228 -14.79 21.25 -6.64
CA SER A 228 -15.95 21.21 -5.77
C SER A 228 -16.13 22.51 -4.99
N GLU A 229 -17.37 22.77 -4.58
CA GLU A 229 -17.67 23.95 -3.76
C GLU A 229 -16.92 23.93 -2.42
N ALA A 230 -16.80 22.75 -1.80
CA ALA A 230 -16.05 22.58 -0.56
C ALA A 230 -14.60 23.05 -0.70
N LEU A 231 -13.92 22.64 -1.77
CA LEU A 231 -12.53 23.02 -2.05
C LEU A 231 -12.39 24.52 -2.37
N ARG A 232 -13.39 25.11 -3.06
CA ARG A 232 -13.43 26.56 -3.34
C ARG A 232 -13.59 27.41 -2.08
N HIS A 233 -14.36 26.95 -1.10
CA HIS A 233 -14.57 27.68 0.17
C HIS A 233 -13.39 27.63 1.12
N LEU A 234 -12.44 26.69 0.97
CA LEU A 234 -11.21 26.64 1.78
C LEU A 234 -10.31 27.87 1.61
N LEU A 235 -10.42 28.55 0.47
CA LEU A 235 -9.75 29.81 0.20
C LEU A 235 -10.82 30.91 0.16
N PRO A 236 -11.36 31.34 1.31
CA PRO A 236 -12.40 32.35 1.34
C PRO A 236 -11.87 33.63 0.71
N TYR A 237 -12.48 34.00 -0.41
CA TYR A 237 -12.43 35.29 -1.09
C TYR A 237 -11.02 35.91 -1.21
N MET A 238 -10.24 35.43 -2.18
CA MET A 238 -9.18 36.25 -2.78
C MET A 238 -9.74 37.04 -3.96
N THR A 239 -10.75 37.89 -3.70
CA THR A 239 -11.23 38.86 -4.68
C THR A 239 -10.23 40.02 -4.75
N SER A 240 -9.64 40.17 -5.94
CA SER A 240 -9.02 41.36 -6.53
C SER A 240 -7.77 41.96 -5.90
N ARG A 241 -6.66 41.82 -6.63
CA ARG A 241 -5.99 42.99 -7.21
C ARG A 241 -5.59 42.72 -8.65
#